data_AF-A0A972BSB0-F1
#
_entry.id   AF-A0A972BSB0-F1
#
_cell.length_a   1.000
_cell.length_b   1.000
_cell.length_c   1.000
_cell.angle_alpha   90.00
_cell.angle_beta   90.00
_cell.angle_gamma   90.00
#
_symmetry.space_group_name_H-M   'P 1'
#
loop_
_entity.id
_entity.type
_entity.pdbx_description
1 polymer ?
#
loop_
_entity_poly.entity_id
_entity_poly.type
_entity_poly.pdbx_seq_one_letter_code
_entity_poly.pdbx_strand_id
1 'polypeptide(L)'
;ELITVVMGGKAVDGKLQIYEDTIKLLEYGFNNFSTQTIVRPGDIVEESPVAEAKDSDYIILQSDQYLEALLPKDVKKEEIEKDITLLSDIRAPIKKGDVIGTVTYKYQGQVLGKVNLISDRSIEKEPIVAVTNQTMSIASSLTNKLWFKAVLGALGAFTVAILILKIASSRRIKRNRYIYVNDSKIRYIYKDRRK
;
A
#
# COMPACT_ATOMS: atom_id res chain seq x y z
N GLU A 1 -34.27 -7.35 -29.53
CA GLU A 1 -35.60 -7.64 -30.10
C GLU A 1 -36.43 -6.35 -30.12
N LEU A 2 -37.37 -6.21 -31.04
CA LEU A 2 -38.29 -5.05 -31.10
C LEU A 2 -39.71 -5.53 -30.87
N ILE A 3 -40.47 -4.76 -30.09
CA ILE A 3 -41.89 -4.99 -29.86
C ILE A 3 -42.64 -3.77 -30.40
N THR A 4 -43.69 -4.02 -31.18
CA THR A 4 -44.53 -3.00 -31.79
C THR A 4 -45.98 -3.27 -31.42
N VAL A 5 -46.72 -2.19 -31.13
CA VAL A 5 -48.14 -2.23 -30.82
C VAL A 5 -48.83 -1.20 -31.68
N VAL A 6 -49.70 -1.65 -32.58
CA VAL A 6 -50.50 -0.79 -33.46
C VAL A 6 -51.97 -0.99 -33.12
N MET A 7 -52.67 0.10 -32.80
CA MET A 7 -54.09 0.09 -32.41
C MET A 7 -54.91 1.07 -33.25
N GLY A 8 -56.20 0.77 -33.45
CA GLY A 8 -57.14 1.69 -34.11
C GLY A 8 -56.90 1.89 -35.62
N GLY A 9 -56.29 0.92 -36.30
CA GLY A 9 -55.97 1.03 -37.72
C GLY A 9 -57.21 1.20 -38.59
N LYS A 10 -57.11 2.09 -39.58
CA LYS A 10 -58.20 2.38 -40.52
C LYS A 10 -58.20 1.33 -41.65
N ALA A 11 -59.38 0.97 -42.10
CA ALA A 11 -59.53 0.19 -43.32
C ALA A 11 -59.41 1.12 -44.53
N VAL A 12 -58.55 0.75 -45.48
CA VAL A 12 -58.45 1.39 -46.80
C VAL A 12 -58.78 0.31 -47.82
N ASP A 13 -59.74 0.57 -48.71
CA ASP A 13 -60.26 -0.41 -49.69
C ASP A 13 -60.69 -1.76 -49.08
N GLY A 14 -61.29 -1.72 -47.89
CA GLY A 14 -61.77 -2.91 -47.18
C GLY A 14 -60.68 -3.77 -46.52
N LYS A 15 -59.40 -3.36 -46.61
CA LYS A 15 -58.28 -4.04 -45.93
C LYS A 15 -57.81 -3.25 -44.71
N LEU A 16 -57.61 -3.98 -43.62
CA LEU A 16 -57.09 -3.42 -42.37
C LEU A 16 -55.58 -3.16 -42.51
N GLN A 17 -55.15 -1.91 -42.41
CA GLN A 17 -53.75 -1.52 -42.65
C GLN A 17 -52.77 -1.86 -41.52
N ILE A 18 -53.26 -2.39 -40.40
CA ILE A 18 -52.49 -2.63 -39.17
C ILE A 18 -51.23 -3.47 -39.44
N TYR A 19 -51.31 -4.47 -40.31
CA TYR A 19 -50.16 -5.31 -40.64
C TYR A 19 -49.07 -4.57 -41.40
N GLU A 20 -49.45 -3.77 -42.42
CA GLU A 20 -48.49 -2.97 -43.18
C GLU A 20 -47.82 -1.91 -42.31
N ASP A 21 -48.61 -1.24 -41.46
CA ASP A 21 -48.09 -0.24 -40.51
C ASP A 21 -47.13 -0.88 -39.50
N THR A 22 -47.43 -2.10 -39.04
CA THR A 22 -46.56 -2.87 -38.14
C THR A 22 -45.23 -3.22 -38.81
N ILE A 23 -45.26 -3.67 -40.07
CA ILE A 23 -44.05 -3.97 -40.85
C ILE A 23 -43.21 -2.70 -41.01
N LYS A 24 -43.81 -1.59 -41.43
CA LYS A 24 -43.10 -0.31 -41.61
C LYS A 24 -42.47 0.19 -40.31
N LEU A 25 -43.16 0.04 -39.17
CA LEU A 25 -42.62 0.40 -37.85
C LEU A 25 -41.41 -0.46 -37.46
N LEU A 26 -41.48 -1.77 -37.68
CA LEU A 26 -40.37 -2.68 -37.44
C LEU A 26 -39.19 -2.38 -38.35
N GLU A 27 -39.43 -2.23 -39.65
CA GLU A 27 -38.40 -1.86 -40.62
C GLU A 27 -37.73 -0.55 -40.25
N TYR A 28 -38.51 0.47 -39.85
CA TYR A 28 -37.96 1.73 -39.38
C TYR A 28 -37.06 1.53 -38.15
N GLY A 29 -37.51 0.78 -37.14
CA GLY A 29 -36.72 0.48 -35.95
C GLY A 29 -35.39 -0.23 -36.29
N PHE A 30 -35.45 -1.29 -37.09
CA PHE A 30 -34.26 -2.05 -37.49
C PHE A 30 -33.32 -1.28 -38.43
N ASN A 31 -33.85 -0.41 -39.28
CA ASN A 31 -33.04 0.34 -40.23
C ASN A 31 -32.32 1.51 -39.58
N ASN A 32 -32.94 2.18 -38.59
CA ASN A 32 -32.39 3.42 -38.01
C ASN A 32 -31.71 3.22 -36.67
N PHE A 33 -32.06 2.20 -35.90
CA PHE A 33 -31.52 1.98 -34.55
C PHE A 33 -30.71 0.70 -34.46
N SER A 34 -29.78 0.69 -33.52
CA SER A 34 -29.00 -0.49 -33.16
C SER A 34 -28.64 -0.44 -31.69
N THR A 35 -28.55 -1.61 -31.05
CA THR A 35 -27.97 -1.71 -29.72
C THR A 35 -26.46 -1.51 -29.83
N GLN A 36 -25.96 -0.45 -29.20
CA GLN A 36 -24.55 -0.13 -29.17
C GLN A 36 -23.98 -0.34 -27.76
N THR A 37 -22.79 -0.95 -27.68
CA THR A 37 -22.06 -1.05 -26.40
C THR A 37 -21.42 0.29 -26.06
N ILE A 38 -21.86 0.86 -24.94
CA ILE A 38 -21.38 2.15 -24.44
C ILE A 38 -20.06 1.95 -23.68
N VAL A 39 -20.05 1.04 -22.71
CA VAL A 39 -18.88 0.70 -21.91
C VAL A 39 -18.89 -0.78 -21.53
N ARG A 40 -17.70 -1.38 -21.43
CA ARG A 40 -17.50 -2.77 -20.98
C ARG A 40 -16.76 -2.82 -19.64
N PRO A 41 -16.90 -3.91 -18.87
CA PRO A 41 -16.09 -4.13 -17.68
C PRO A 41 -14.60 -4.09 -18.04
N GLY A 42 -13.82 -3.30 -17.31
CA GLY A 42 -12.38 -3.10 -17.53
C GLY A 42 -12.03 -1.99 -18.51
N ASP A 43 -13.00 -1.37 -19.20
CA ASP A 43 -12.72 -0.17 -20.01
C ASP A 43 -12.25 0.96 -19.10
N ILE A 44 -11.15 1.60 -19.48
CA ILE A 44 -10.60 2.76 -18.79
C ILE A 44 -11.51 3.97 -19.05
N VAL A 45 -12.00 4.60 -17.99
CA VAL A 45 -12.92 5.73 -18.08
C VAL A 45 -12.22 7.03 -17.72
N GLU A 46 -11.50 7.07 -16.60
CA GLU A 46 -10.93 8.28 -16.03
C GLU A 46 -9.66 7.96 -15.22
N GLU A 47 -8.80 8.95 -15.02
CA GLU A 47 -7.67 8.89 -14.10
C GLU A 47 -7.89 9.91 -12.97
N SER A 48 -7.67 9.51 -11.72
CA SER A 48 -7.91 10.39 -10.57
C SER A 48 -6.72 10.41 -9.62
N PRO A 49 -6.37 11.59 -9.06
CA PRO A 49 -5.31 11.68 -8.06
C PRO A 49 -5.72 11.00 -6.75
N VAL A 50 -4.76 10.37 -6.09
CA VAL A 50 -4.92 9.67 -4.81
C VAL A 50 -3.98 10.28 -3.79
N ALA A 51 -4.51 10.71 -2.66
CA ALA A 51 -3.70 11.23 -1.57
C ALA A 51 -3.08 10.11 -0.71
N GLU A 52 -1.93 10.42 -0.09
CA GLU A 52 -1.22 9.54 0.85
C GLU A 52 -0.75 8.22 0.23
N ALA A 53 -0.57 8.18 -1.10
CA ALA A 53 -0.15 7.00 -1.84
C ALA A 53 1.37 6.82 -1.85
N LYS A 54 1.84 5.59 -1.65
CA LYS A 54 3.27 5.27 -1.48
C LYS A 54 4.08 5.24 -2.77
N ASP A 55 3.51 4.64 -3.81
CA ASP A 55 4.22 4.34 -5.05
C ASP A 55 3.58 5.02 -6.28
N SER A 56 2.38 5.61 -6.12
CA SER A 56 1.62 6.19 -7.23
C SER A 56 0.56 7.18 -6.78
N ASP A 57 0.73 8.46 -7.16
CA ASP A 57 -0.18 9.55 -6.80
C ASP A 57 -1.49 9.57 -7.61
N TYR A 58 -1.69 8.59 -8.50
CA TYR A 58 -2.86 8.47 -9.34
C TYR A 58 -3.36 7.03 -9.45
N ILE A 59 -4.66 6.89 -9.74
CA ILE A 59 -5.32 5.62 -9.98
C ILE A 59 -6.17 5.66 -11.23
N ILE A 60 -6.18 4.55 -11.97
CA ILE A 60 -6.99 4.41 -13.18
C ILE A 60 -8.33 3.83 -12.76
N LEU A 61 -9.40 4.50 -13.18
CA LEU A 61 -10.77 4.11 -12.92
C LEU A 61 -11.33 3.37 -14.13
N GLN A 62 -11.77 2.15 -13.88
CA GLN A 62 -12.38 1.27 -14.88
C GLN A 62 -13.85 1.06 -14.58
N SER A 63 -14.63 0.79 -15.62
CA SER A 63 -16.02 0.36 -15.45
C SER A 63 -16.06 -1.06 -14.87
N ASP A 64 -16.91 -1.32 -13.88
CA ASP A 64 -17.16 -2.66 -13.35
C ASP A 64 -18.27 -3.41 -14.11
N GLN A 65 -19.16 -2.65 -14.78
CA GLN A 65 -20.33 -3.18 -15.47
C GLN A 65 -20.26 -3.01 -16.98
N TYR A 66 -21.10 -3.79 -17.64
CA TYR A 66 -21.40 -3.67 -19.06
C TYR A 66 -22.64 -2.78 -19.22
N LEU A 67 -22.57 -1.78 -20.11
CA LEU A 67 -23.70 -0.94 -20.46
C LEU A 67 -23.86 -0.91 -21.98
N GLU A 68 -25.08 -1.19 -22.42
CA GLU A 68 -25.52 -1.03 -23.80
C GLU A 68 -26.78 -0.17 -23.86
N ALA A 69 -26.96 0.54 -24.96
CA ALA A 69 -28.13 1.36 -25.19
C ALA A 69 -28.60 1.22 -26.65
N LEU A 70 -29.91 1.32 -26.86
CA LEU A 70 -30.49 1.41 -28.19
C LEU A 70 -30.35 2.85 -28.68
N LEU A 71 -29.49 3.05 -29.69
CA LEU A 71 -29.18 4.37 -30.24
C LEU A 71 -29.39 4.37 -31.76
N PRO A 72 -29.62 5.56 -32.36
CA PRO A 72 -29.51 5.70 -33.80
C PRO A 72 -28.14 5.20 -34.29
N LYS A 73 -28.11 4.55 -35.46
CA LYS A 73 -26.91 3.86 -35.97
C LYS A 73 -25.74 4.79 -36.28
N ASP A 74 -26.04 6.04 -36.56
CA ASP A 74 -25.10 7.09 -36.92
C ASP A 74 -24.43 7.76 -35.71
N VAL A 75 -24.97 7.53 -34.49
CA VAL A 75 -24.39 8.06 -33.26
C VAL A 75 -23.01 7.47 -33.02
N LYS A 76 -22.02 8.35 -32.88
CA LYS A 76 -20.67 7.97 -32.49
C LYS A 76 -20.48 8.03 -30.99
N LYS A 77 -19.46 7.34 -30.48
CA LYS A 77 -19.16 7.30 -29.05
C LYS A 77 -18.80 8.67 -28.46
N GLU A 78 -18.25 9.56 -29.28
CA GLU A 78 -17.86 10.91 -28.87
C GLU A 78 -19.06 11.83 -28.65
N GLU A 79 -20.22 11.49 -29.22
CA GLU A 79 -21.48 12.24 -29.02
C GLU A 79 -22.19 11.85 -27.71
N ILE A 80 -21.70 10.81 -27.02
CA ILE A 80 -22.22 10.38 -25.72
C ILE A 80 -21.49 11.16 -24.64
N GLU A 81 -22.23 11.99 -23.92
CA GLU A 81 -21.75 12.75 -22.79
C GLU A 81 -21.47 11.82 -21.60
N LYS A 82 -20.36 12.07 -20.90
CA LYS A 82 -19.96 11.36 -19.69
C LYS A 82 -19.97 12.33 -18.51
N ASP A 83 -20.78 12.02 -17.51
CA ASP A 83 -20.89 12.80 -16.28
C ASP A 83 -20.32 11.96 -15.13
N ILE A 84 -19.12 12.33 -14.68
CA ILE A 84 -18.34 11.57 -13.71
C ILE A 84 -18.52 12.18 -12.32
N THR A 85 -18.95 11.35 -11.38
CA THR A 85 -19.08 11.72 -9.97
C THR A 85 -18.15 10.84 -9.14
N LEU A 86 -17.08 11.42 -8.63
CA LEU A 86 -16.10 10.75 -7.77
C LEU A 86 -16.40 11.01 -6.30
N LEU A 87 -15.88 10.13 -5.42
CA LEU A 87 -15.81 10.41 -3.99
C LEU A 87 -14.96 11.66 -3.74
N SER A 88 -15.38 12.48 -2.79
CA SER A 88 -14.75 13.78 -2.49
C SER A 88 -13.30 13.68 -1.99
N ASP A 89 -12.90 12.51 -1.48
CA ASP A 89 -11.60 12.30 -0.86
C ASP A 89 -11.10 10.88 -1.13
N ILE A 90 -10.26 10.74 -2.15
CA ILE A 90 -9.69 9.46 -2.58
C ILE A 90 -8.33 9.31 -1.93
N ARG A 91 -8.23 8.48 -0.89
CA ARG A 91 -7.00 8.26 -0.11
C ARG A 91 -6.58 6.80 -0.10
N ALA A 92 -5.28 6.58 -0.07
CA ALA A 92 -4.72 5.25 0.18
C ALA A 92 -5.00 4.80 1.64
N PRO A 93 -5.14 3.49 1.91
CA PRO A 93 -4.98 2.38 0.97
C PRO A 93 -6.24 2.11 0.14
N ILE A 94 -6.07 1.87 -1.15
CA ILE A 94 -7.14 1.47 -2.08
C ILE A 94 -6.83 0.07 -2.59
N LYS A 95 -7.83 -0.80 -2.64
CA LYS A 95 -7.69 -2.14 -3.24
C LYS A 95 -8.18 -2.13 -4.67
N LYS A 96 -7.61 -3.01 -5.48
CA LYS A 96 -8.13 -3.31 -6.81
C LYS A 96 -9.61 -3.73 -6.71
N GLY A 97 -10.45 -3.09 -7.51
CA GLY A 97 -11.90 -3.34 -7.53
C GLY A 97 -12.71 -2.51 -6.54
N ASP A 98 -12.07 -1.68 -5.70
CA ASP A 98 -12.81 -0.76 -4.84
C ASP A 98 -13.56 0.29 -5.68
N VAL A 99 -14.81 0.56 -5.31
CA VAL A 99 -15.65 1.56 -5.98
C VAL A 99 -15.23 2.96 -5.53
N ILE A 100 -14.72 3.76 -6.47
CA ILE A 100 -14.21 5.12 -6.24
C ILE A 100 -15.21 6.19 -6.68
N GLY A 101 -16.17 5.83 -7.52
CA GLY A 101 -17.17 6.76 -8.01
C GLY A 101 -18.15 6.10 -8.96
N THR A 102 -18.83 6.93 -9.73
CA THR A 102 -19.80 6.50 -10.74
C THR A 102 -19.72 7.39 -11.97
N VAL A 103 -20.00 6.82 -13.13
CA VAL A 103 -20.15 7.55 -14.40
C VAL A 103 -21.58 7.40 -14.91
N THR A 104 -22.18 8.51 -15.32
CA THR A 104 -23.49 8.55 -15.95
C THR A 104 -23.31 8.90 -17.42
N TYR A 105 -23.78 8.03 -18.31
CA TYR A 105 -23.74 8.26 -19.75
C TYR A 105 -25.05 8.90 -20.21
N LYS A 106 -24.95 9.97 -21.00
CA LYS A 106 -26.09 10.74 -21.51
C LYS A 106 -25.97 10.93 -23.02
N TYR A 107 -27.10 10.93 -23.70
CA TYR A 107 -27.20 11.28 -25.12
C TYR A 107 -28.39 12.19 -25.33
N GLN A 108 -28.16 13.39 -25.90
CA GLN A 108 -29.19 14.42 -26.11
C GLN A 108 -30.01 14.73 -24.84
N GLY A 109 -29.36 14.78 -23.68
CA GLY A 109 -30.00 15.02 -22.38
C GLY A 109 -30.73 13.81 -21.77
N GLN A 110 -30.86 12.69 -22.49
CA GLN A 110 -31.41 11.46 -21.95
C GLN A 110 -30.33 10.61 -21.29
N VAL A 111 -30.57 10.16 -20.06
CA VAL A 111 -29.66 9.24 -19.36
C VAL A 111 -29.77 7.85 -19.98
N LEU A 112 -28.67 7.35 -20.53
CA LEU A 112 -28.55 6.01 -21.09
C LEU A 112 -28.34 4.96 -19.98
N GLY A 113 -27.59 5.33 -18.96
CA GLY A 113 -27.32 4.46 -17.82
C GLY A 113 -26.24 5.02 -16.91
N LYS A 114 -26.09 4.38 -15.75
CA LYS A 114 -25.10 4.72 -14.72
C LYS A 114 -24.33 3.46 -14.35
N VAL A 115 -23.01 3.58 -14.26
CA VAL A 115 -22.09 2.47 -13.96
C VAL A 115 -21.11 2.90 -12.88
N ASN A 116 -20.65 1.95 -12.07
CA ASN A 116 -19.63 2.24 -11.06
C ASN A 116 -18.24 2.31 -11.69
N LEU A 117 -17.40 3.14 -11.09
CA LEU A 117 -16.00 3.25 -11.39
C LEU A 117 -15.20 2.58 -10.29
N ILE A 118 -14.45 1.56 -10.67
CA ILE A 118 -13.60 0.78 -9.78
C ILE A 118 -12.13 1.03 -10.05
N SER A 119 -11.32 0.83 -9.02
CA SER A 119 -9.86 0.87 -9.12
C SER A 119 -9.31 -0.30 -9.97
N ASP A 120 -8.37 0.00 -10.87
CA ASP A 120 -7.62 -1.00 -11.65
C ASP A 120 -6.58 -1.78 -10.84
N ARG A 121 -6.02 -1.18 -9.78
CA ARG A 121 -4.88 -1.70 -9.00
C ARG A 121 -4.91 -1.29 -7.53
N SER A 122 -4.26 -2.08 -6.68
CA SER A 122 -4.15 -1.71 -5.26
C SER A 122 -3.03 -0.68 -5.05
N ILE A 123 -3.30 0.35 -4.26
CA ILE A 123 -2.35 1.40 -3.88
C ILE A 123 -2.18 1.36 -2.35
N GLU A 124 -0.95 1.16 -1.89
CA GLU A 124 -0.62 1.19 -0.48
C GLU A 124 -0.47 2.62 0.04
N LYS A 125 -0.76 2.81 1.32
CA LYS A 125 -0.58 4.07 2.02
C LYS A 125 0.90 4.32 2.34
N GLU A 126 1.37 5.55 2.20
CA GLU A 126 2.68 5.95 2.68
C GLU A 126 2.80 5.70 4.19
N PRO A 127 3.86 4.99 4.65
CA PRO A 127 4.14 4.95 6.08
C PRO A 127 4.52 6.37 6.51
N ILE A 128 3.72 6.96 7.41
CA ILE A 128 4.05 8.22 8.07
C ILE A 128 5.34 7.97 8.87
N VAL A 129 6.49 8.24 8.27
CA VAL A 129 7.75 8.29 9.00
C VAL A 129 7.69 9.60 9.77
N ALA A 130 7.15 9.54 10.98
CA ALA A 130 7.33 10.60 11.95
C ALA A 130 8.83 10.67 12.28
N VAL A 131 9.62 11.30 11.40
CA VAL A 131 10.99 11.72 11.70
C VAL A 131 10.85 12.84 12.72
N THR A 132 10.59 12.43 13.95
CA THR A 132 10.72 13.29 15.10
C THR A 132 12.21 13.51 15.26
N ASN A 133 12.64 14.74 14.96
CA ASN A 133 13.98 15.25 15.26
C ASN A 133 14.34 15.16 16.77
N GLN A 134 13.47 14.57 17.60
CA GLN A 134 13.65 14.29 19.02
C GLN A 134 14.21 12.89 19.31
N THR A 135 14.28 11.96 18.36
CA THR A 135 14.94 10.65 18.61
C THR A 135 16.46 10.76 18.62
N MET A 136 17.03 11.67 17.81
CA MET A 136 18.45 11.99 17.84
C MET A 136 18.88 12.74 19.11
N SER A 137 17.97 13.38 19.85
CA SER A 137 18.30 14.06 21.10
C SER A 137 18.35 13.12 22.31
N ILE A 138 17.67 11.97 22.29
CA ILE A 138 17.78 10.98 23.37
C ILE A 138 19.14 10.29 23.34
N ALA A 139 19.61 9.85 22.16
CA ALA A 139 20.91 9.21 22.04
C ALA A 139 22.07 10.16 22.39
N SER A 140 22.01 11.41 21.91
CA SER A 140 23.06 12.40 22.15
C SER A 140 23.00 13.10 23.52
N SER A 141 21.85 13.08 24.21
CA SER A 141 21.72 13.65 25.57
C SER A 141 22.33 12.77 26.66
N LEU A 142 22.53 11.48 26.40
CA LEU A 142 23.23 10.57 27.31
C LEU A 142 24.76 10.65 27.12
N THR A 143 25.23 10.76 25.87
CA THR A 143 26.67 10.73 25.53
C THR A 143 27.42 12.04 25.81
N ASN A 144 26.73 13.17 25.83
CA ASN A 144 27.36 14.48 26.05
C ASN A 144 27.50 14.88 27.52
N LYS A 145 26.99 14.08 28.47
CA LYS A 145 27.09 14.42 29.90
C LYS A 145 28.51 14.14 30.42
N LEU A 146 29.10 15.14 31.07
CA LEU A 146 30.47 15.12 31.59
C LEU A 146 30.73 13.94 32.54
N TRP A 147 29.73 13.56 33.34
CA TRP A 147 29.82 12.42 34.26
C TRP A 147 29.98 11.08 33.54
N PHE A 148 29.49 10.91 32.31
CA PHE A 148 29.61 9.66 31.55
C PHE A 148 31.07 9.41 31.12
N LYS A 149 31.79 10.47 30.71
CA LYS A 149 33.23 10.42 30.43
C LYS A 149 34.05 10.14 31.71
N ALA A 150 33.64 10.72 32.84
CA ALA A 150 34.28 10.46 34.13
C ALA A 150 34.12 8.99 34.58
N VAL A 151 32.93 8.40 34.39
CA VAL A 151 32.67 6.99 34.71
C VAL A 151 33.50 6.05 33.82
N LEU A 152 33.59 6.32 32.51
CA LEU A 152 34.45 5.55 31.59
C LEU A 152 35.93 5.64 31.98
N GLY A 153 36.42 6.84 32.34
CA GLY A 153 37.79 7.03 32.81
C GLY A 153 38.08 6.29 34.12
N ALA A 154 37.14 6.32 35.07
CA ALA A 154 37.28 5.63 36.36
C ALA A 154 37.32 4.10 36.20
N LEU A 155 36.47 3.53 35.33
CA LEU A 155 36.50 2.10 35.01
C LEU A 155 37.83 1.69 34.35
N GLY A 156 38.34 2.52 33.43
CA GLY A 156 39.67 2.34 32.85
C GLY A 156 40.78 2.33 33.90
N ALA A 157 40.83 3.35 34.77
CA ALA A 157 41.83 3.42 35.84
C ALA A 157 41.73 2.23 36.83
N PHE A 158 40.51 1.80 37.15
CA PHE A 158 40.26 0.66 38.03
C PHE A 158 40.78 -0.66 37.43
N THR A 159 40.53 -0.91 36.14
CA THR A 159 41.05 -2.11 35.46
C THR A 159 42.59 -2.10 35.38
N VAL A 160 43.21 -0.95 35.14
CA VAL A 160 44.68 -0.79 35.14
C VAL A 160 45.26 -1.01 36.54
N ALA A 161 44.62 -0.50 37.60
CA ALA A 161 45.05 -0.72 38.97
C ALA A 161 45.00 -2.21 39.36
N ILE A 162 43.94 -2.93 38.97
CA ILE A 162 43.85 -4.39 39.17
C ILE A 162 44.97 -5.12 38.43
N LEU A 163 45.28 -4.72 37.19
CA LEU A 163 46.38 -5.30 36.41
C LEU A 163 47.75 -5.07 37.09
N ILE A 164 48.01 -3.86 37.57
CA ILE A 164 49.25 -3.52 38.29
C ILE A 164 49.36 -4.34 39.58
N LEU A 165 48.28 -4.46 40.36
CA LEU A 165 48.26 -5.28 41.57
C LEU A 165 48.50 -6.76 41.27
N LYS A 166 47.95 -7.29 40.18
CA LYS A 166 48.17 -8.69 39.74
C LYS A 166 49.61 -8.92 39.29
N ILE A 167 50.22 -7.97 38.58
CA ILE A 167 51.64 -8.03 38.17
C ILE A 167 52.56 -7.94 39.39
N ALA A 168 52.31 -7.01 40.31
CA ALA A 168 53.09 -6.83 41.52
C ALA A 168 52.99 -8.04 42.47
N SER A 169 51.78 -8.60 42.64
CA SER A 169 51.58 -9.80 43.46
C SER A 169 52.23 -11.04 42.83
N SER A 170 52.20 -11.18 41.51
CA SER A 170 52.89 -12.28 40.80
C SER A 170 54.42 -12.21 40.96
N ARG A 171 54.99 -11.00 41.06
CA ARG A 171 56.42 -10.80 41.40
C ARG A 171 56.71 -11.12 42.87
N ARG A 172 55.83 -10.77 43.82
CA ARG A 172 55.99 -11.09 45.25
C ARG A 172 55.88 -12.60 45.53
N ILE A 173 54.96 -13.31 44.87
CA ILE A 173 54.77 -14.76 45.05
C ILE A 173 55.97 -15.58 44.53
N LYS A 174 56.71 -15.08 43.52
CA LYS A 174 57.97 -15.72 43.08
C LYS A 174 59.12 -15.55 44.08
N ARG A 175 59.12 -14.50 44.93
CA ARG A 175 60.15 -14.29 45.95
C ARG A 175 59.95 -15.17 47.19
N ASN A 176 58.70 -15.48 47.55
CA ASN A 176 58.39 -16.33 48.71
C ASN A 176 58.44 -17.85 48.44
N ARG A 177 58.61 -18.30 47.18
CA ARG A 177 58.83 -19.72 46.88
C ARG A 177 60.27 -20.21 47.12
N TYR A 178 61.20 -19.33 47.46
CA TYR A 178 62.58 -19.71 47.78
C TYR A 178 62.83 -19.95 49.28
N ILE A 179 61.84 -19.73 50.16
CA ILE A 179 62.03 -19.83 51.62
C ILE A 179 61.46 -21.14 52.21
N TYR A 180 60.81 -22.00 51.42
CA TYR A 180 60.25 -23.28 51.89
C TYR A 180 61.00 -24.55 51.42
N VAL A 181 62.22 -24.43 50.91
CA VAL A 181 63.05 -25.59 50.48
C VAL A 181 64.26 -25.82 51.40
N ASN A 182 64.47 -24.99 52.44
CA ASN A 182 65.65 -25.08 53.31
C ASN A 182 65.40 -25.68 54.71
N ASP A 183 64.19 -26.15 55.01
CA ASP A 183 63.87 -26.71 56.35
C ASP A 183 63.88 -28.25 56.39
N SER A 184 63.85 -28.93 55.25
CA SER A 184 63.94 -30.40 55.17
C SER A 184 65.36 -30.96 55.24
N LYS A 185 66.40 -30.11 55.19
CA LYS A 185 67.83 -30.52 55.29
C LYS A 185 68.42 -30.41 56.69
N ILE A 186 67.80 -29.66 57.61
CA ILE A 186 68.38 -29.43 58.96
C ILE A 186 68.20 -30.65 59.88
N ARG A 187 67.32 -31.59 59.52
CA ARG A 187 67.06 -32.80 60.32
C ARG A 187 68.11 -33.92 60.21
N TYR A 188 69.10 -33.81 59.33
CA TYR A 188 70.13 -34.85 59.14
C TYR A 188 71.46 -34.60 59.88
N ILE A 189 71.67 -33.43 60.49
CA ILE A 189 73.00 -33.04 60.99
C ILE A 189 73.18 -33.23 62.51
N TYR A 190 72.14 -33.66 63.24
CA TYR A 190 72.22 -33.89 64.70
C TYR A 190 72.09 -35.36 65.15
N LYS A 191 72.25 -36.33 64.24
CA LYS A 191 72.15 -37.76 64.58
C LYS A 191 73.49 -38.51 64.64
N ASP A 192 74.63 -37.85 64.49
CA ASP A 192 75.93 -38.55 64.40
C ASP A 192 77.01 -38.03 65.35
N ARG A 193 76.63 -37.73 66.60
CA ARG A 193 77.60 -37.50 67.69
C ARG A 193 77.19 -38.21 68.98
N ARG A 194 76.75 -39.46 68.84
CA ARG A 194 76.71 -40.46 69.92
C ARG A 194 77.22 -41.79 69.38
N LYS A 195 78.53 -41.99 69.47
CA LYS A 195 79.20 -43.24 69.80
C LYS A 195 80.63 -42.92 70.24
#